data_AF-Q4D2T7-F1
#
_entry.id   AF-Q4D2T7-F1
#
_cell.length_a   1.000
_cell.length_b   1.000
_cell.length_c   1.000
_cell.angle_alpha   90.00
_cell.angle_beta   90.00
_cell.angle_gamma   90.00
#
_symmetry.space_group_name_H-M   'P 1'
#
loop_
_entity.id
_entity.type
_entity.pdbx_description
1 polymer ?
#
loop_
_entity_poly.entity_id
_entity_poly.type
_entity_poly.pdbx_seq_one_letter_code
_entity_poly.pdbx_strand_id
1 'polypeptide(L)' 'MIIAAGFVANLTGGSILQSGAFEMFMDDTLIFSKLQQNKMLSAVDLAEIVIQALVHAPA' A
#
# COMPACT_ATOMS: atom_id res chain seq x y z
N MET A 1 12.09 3.86 8.45
CA MET A 1 12.44 4.61 7.21
C MET A 1 12.75 3.69 6.02
N ILE A 2 13.61 2.65 6.17
CA ILE A 2 13.97 1.74 5.07
C ILE A 2 12.78 0.91 4.55
N ILE A 3 11.88 0.48 5.43
CA ILE A 3 10.70 -0.34 5.05
C ILE A 3 9.82 0.41 4.04
N ALA A 4 9.57 1.70 4.25
CA ALA A 4 8.76 2.52 3.35
C ALA A 4 9.39 2.62 1.95
N ALA A 5 10.71 2.77 1.86
CA ALA A 5 11.41 2.82 0.56
C ALA A 5 11.32 1.48 -0.18
N GLY A 6 11.52 0.36 0.52
CA GLY A 6 11.36 -0.98 -0.06
C GLY A 6 9.93 -1.23 -0.53
N PHE A 7 8.95 -0.74 0.21
CA PHE A 7 7.54 -0.82 -0.15
C PHE A 7 7.20 0.00 -1.40
N VAL A 8 7.66 1.25 -1.50
CA VAL A 8 7.46 2.07 -2.70
C VAL A 8 8.15 1.45 -3.92
N ALA A 9 9.36 0.89 -3.76
CA ALA A 9 10.03 0.18 -4.84
C ALA A 9 9.22 -1.04 -5.31
N ASN A 10 8.65 -1.81 -4.37
CA ASN A 10 7.80 -2.95 -4.67
C ASN A 10 6.50 -2.53 -5.37
N LEU A 11 5.86 -1.44 -4.91
CA LEU A 11 4.69 -0.87 -5.57
C LEU A 11 5.01 -0.37 -6.97
N THR A 12 6.14 0.30 -7.18
CA THR A 12 6.50 0.84 -8.49
C THR A 12 6.81 -0.30 -9.46
N GLY A 13 7.55 -1.33 -9.01
CA GLY A 13 7.82 -2.53 -9.81
C GLY A 13 6.56 -3.35 -10.11
N GLY A 14 5.67 -3.50 -9.12
CA GLY A 14 4.43 -4.25 -9.23
C GLY A 14 3.35 -3.54 -10.05
N SER A 15 3.16 -2.23 -9.85
CA SER A 15 2.16 -1.43 -10.58
C SER A 15 2.43 -1.30 -12.07
N ILE A 16 3.70 -1.37 -12.50
CA ILE A 16 4.04 -1.42 -13.93
C ILE A 16 3.48 -2.68 -14.60
N LEU A 17 3.30 -3.78 -13.86
CA LEU A 17 2.82 -5.06 -14.41
C LEU A 17 1.37 -5.40 -14.02
N GLN A 18 0.89 -4.94 -12.86
CA GLN A 18 -0.48 -5.14 -12.41
C GLN A 18 -1.35 -3.92 -12.72
N SER A 19 -1.94 -3.91 -13.91
CA SER A 19 -3.06 -3.02 -14.24
C SER A 19 -4.34 -3.36 -13.46
N GLY A 20 -4.46 -4.61 -13.01
CA GLY A 20 -5.59 -5.12 -12.22
C GLY A 20 -5.41 -4.83 -10.74
N ALA A 21 -6.44 -4.23 -10.13
CA ALA A 21 -6.87 -4.54 -8.77
C ALA A 21 -5.79 -5.03 -7.78
N PHE A 22 -5.25 -4.14 -6.96
CA PHE A 22 -4.37 -4.56 -5.86
C PHE A 22 -5.00 -4.23 -4.51
N GLU A 23 -4.61 -5.02 -3.52
CA GLU A 23 -5.04 -4.93 -2.13
C GLU A 23 -3.80 -4.98 -1.25
N MET A 24 -3.81 -4.21 -0.16
CA MET A 24 -2.72 -4.12 0.80
C MET A 24 -3.21 -4.63 2.14
N PHE A 25 -2.46 -5.55 2.72
CA PHE A 25 -2.76 -6.17 4.00
C PHE A 25 -1.63 -5.91 4.99
N MET A 26 -1.98 -5.76 6.26
CA MET A 26 -1.07 -5.70 7.39
C MET A 26 -1.63 -6.62 8.48
N ASP A 27 -0.87 -7.65 8.88
CA ASP A 27 -1.28 -8.66 9.85
C ASP A 27 -2.70 -9.20 9.56
N ASP A 28 -2.90 -9.66 8.32
CA ASP A 28 -4.18 -10.17 7.78
C ASP A 28 -5.34 -9.15 7.73
N THR A 29 -5.11 -7.90 8.14
CA THR A 29 -6.08 -6.82 8.07
C THR A 29 -5.94 -6.05 6.75
N LEU A 30 -7.03 -5.94 6.00
CA LEU A 30 -7.08 -5.12 4.78
C LEU A 30 -6.95 -3.63 5.15
N ILE A 31 -5.86 -2.99 4.71
CA ILE A 31 -5.64 -1.54 4.91
C ILE A 31 -5.99 -0.72 3.67
N PHE A 32 -6.00 -1.34 2.49
CA PHE A 32 -6.40 -0.67 1.25
C PHE A 32 -6.82 -1.67 0.18
N SER A 33 -7.89 -1.36 -0.55
CA SER A 33 -8.30 -2.09 -1.76
C SER A 33 -8.61 -1.11 -2.88
N LYS A 34 -7.86 -1.20 -3.99
CA LYS A 34 -8.13 -0.41 -5.20
C LYS A 34 -9.50 -0.74 -5.78
N LEU A 35 -9.94 -2.00 -5.65
CA LEU A 35 -11.25 -2.47 -6.13
C LEU A 35 -12.39 -1.77 -5.40
N GLN A 36 -12.29 -1.66 -4.08
CA GLN A 36 -13.33 -1.06 -3.26
C GLN A 36 -13.36 0.47 -3.39
N GLN A 37 -12.18 1.11 -3.42
CA GLN A 37 -12.11 2.56 -3.49
C GLN A 37 -12.32 3.12 -4.91
N ASN A 38 -12.21 2.27 -5.94
CA ASN A 38 -12.29 2.61 -7.36
C ASN A 38 -11.45 3.85 -7.73
N LYS A 39 -10.31 4.02 -7.05
CA LYS A 39 -9.41 5.16 -7.19
C LYS A 39 -7.99 4.67 -7.42
N MET A 40 -7.31 5.34 -8.34
CA MET A 40 -5.87 5.17 -8.53
C MET A 40 -5.16 6.13 -7.60
N LEU A 41 -4.57 5.58 -6.54
CA LEU A 41 -3.75 6.36 -5.61
C LEU A 41 -2.34 6.53 -6.17
N SER A 42 -1.73 7.68 -5.88
CA SER A 42 -0.31 7.88 -6.15
C SER A 42 0.53 7.04 -5.17
N ALA A 43 1.81 6.82 -5.51
CA ALA A 43 2.72 6.12 -4.61
C ALA A 43 2.88 6.82 -3.25
N VAL A 44 2.74 8.15 -3.21
CA VAL A 44 2.81 8.94 -1.98
C VAL A 44 1.59 8.67 -1.09
N ASP A 45 0.38 8.68 -1.67
CA ASP A 45 -0.84 8.39 -0.91
C ASP A 45 -0.82 6.97 -0.32
N LEU A 46 -0.30 6.00 -1.07
CA LEU A 46 -0.15 4.62 -0.59
C LEU A 46 0.88 4.53 0.54
N ALA A 47 1.98 5.26 0.44
CA ALA A 47 2.98 5.32 1.51
C ALA A 47 2.38 5.91 2.79
N GLU A 48 1.55 6.95 2.69
CA GLU A 48 0.84 7.51 3.85
C GLU A 48 -0.10 6.50 4.50
N ILE A 49 -0.88 5.75 3.71
CA ILE A 49 -1.77 4.69 4.23
C ILE A 49 -0.96 3.65 5.02
N VAL A 50 0.17 3.21 4.48
CA VAL A 50 1.03 2.22 5.15
C VAL A 50 1.66 2.79 6.41
N ILE A 51 2.15 4.04 6.39
CA ILE A 51 2.71 4.68 7.58
C ILE A 51 1.66 4.81 8.67
N GLN A 52 0.44 5.23 8.33
CA GLN A 52 -0.64 5.31 9.31
C GLN A 52 -1.00 3.94 9.87
N ALA A 53 -1.07 2.91 9.02
CA ALA A 53 -1.30 1.55 9.49
C ALA A 53 -0.22 1.12 10.50
N LEU A 54 1.06 1.33 10.18
CA LEU A 54 2.19 0.99 11.07
C LEU A 54 2.17 1.75 12.40
N VAL A 55 1.77 3.03 12.40
CA VAL A 55 1.70 3.84 13.65
C VAL A 55 0.60 3.33 14.59
N HIS A 56 -0.48 2.77 14.03
CA HIS A 56 -1.59 2.21 14.80
C HIS A 56 -1.49 0.69 14.99
N ALA A 57 -0.45 0.05 14.44
CA ALA A 57 -0.22 -1.37 14.62
C ALA A 57 0.08 -1.64 16.11
N PRO A 58 -0.61 -2.60 16.74
CA PRO A 58 -0.29 -2.99 18.10
C PRO A 58 1.15 -3.54 18.15
N ALA A 59 1.89 -3.14 19.17
CA ALA A 59 3.27 -3.59 19.42
C ALA A 59 3.37 -5.06 19.82
#